data_AF-A0A937ZR09-F1
#
_entry.id   AF-A0A937ZR09-F1
#
_cell.length_a   1.000
_cell.length_b   1.000
_cell.length_c   1.000
_cell.angle_alpha   90.00
_cell.angle_beta   90.00
_cell.angle_gamma   90.00
#
_symmetry.space_group_name_H-M   'P 1'
#
loop_
_entity.id
_entity.type
_entity.pdbx_description
1 polymer ?
#
loop_
_entity_poly.entity_id
_entity_poly.type
_entity_poly.pdbx_seq_one_letter_code
_entity_poly.pdbx_strand_id
1 'polypeptide(L)'
;LYIASHAGRIYGMPDDEAAALLAELMAHATQRQFVYTHRWRPNELVMWDDRCTMHRSRPYDDMRWRRDVRRTTVSDVAPTCEQEGVYPNMAAAQ
;
A
#
# COMPACT_ATOMS: atom_id res chain seq x y z
N LEU A 1 -1.72 -6.62 -7.54
CA LEU A 1 -2.35 -5.29 -7.48
C LEU A 1 -1.42 -4.38 -6.69
N TYR A 2 -0.89 -3.32 -7.32
CA TYR A 2 -0.02 -2.34 -6.66
C TYR A 2 -0.78 -1.02 -6.56
N ILE A 3 -1.33 -0.75 -5.39
CA ILE A 3 -2.13 0.45 -5.07
C ILE A 3 -1.84 0.89 -3.65
N ALA A 4 -2.19 2.12 -3.30
CA ALA A 4 -2.15 2.63 -1.94
C ALA A 4 -3.21 3.71 -1.74
N SER A 5 -3.49 4.08 -0.49
CA SER A 5 -4.53 5.08 -0.16
C SER A 5 -4.26 6.49 -0.72
N HIS A 6 -3.04 6.75 -1.19
CA HIS A 6 -2.66 8.02 -1.80
C HIS A 6 -2.80 8.00 -3.35
N ALA A 7 -3.22 6.89 -3.94
CA ALA A 7 -3.55 6.86 -5.37
C ALA A 7 -4.80 7.71 -5.61
N GLY A 8 -4.75 8.62 -6.58
CA GLY A 8 -5.86 9.55 -6.86
C GLY A 8 -6.19 9.76 -8.32
N ARG A 9 -5.39 9.24 -9.26
CA ARG A 9 -5.60 9.38 -10.71
C ARG A 9 -5.18 8.10 -11.42
N ILE A 10 -5.85 7.80 -12.52
CA ILE A 10 -5.48 6.74 -13.46
C ILE A 10 -5.25 7.40 -14.81
N TYR A 11 -4.10 7.12 -15.40
CA TYR A 11 -3.73 7.73 -16.67
C TYR A 11 -4.68 7.29 -17.79
N GLY A 12 -5.12 8.24 -18.62
CA GLY A 12 -6.07 7.99 -19.72
C GLY A 12 -7.51 7.77 -19.27
N MET A 13 -7.85 8.05 -18.01
CA MET A 13 -9.18 7.86 -17.43
C MET A 13 -9.70 9.18 -16.83
N PRO A 14 -10.98 9.54 -17.03
CA PRO A 14 -11.62 10.65 -16.31
C PRO A 14 -11.49 10.52 -14.80
N ASP A 15 -11.40 11.64 -14.08
CA ASP A 15 -11.12 11.65 -12.64
C ASP A 15 -12.22 10.96 -11.80
N ASP A 16 -13.49 11.07 -12.21
CA ASP A 16 -14.63 10.42 -11.56
C ASP A 16 -14.64 8.90 -11.77
N GLU A 17 -14.37 8.45 -12.99
CA GLU A 17 -14.17 7.03 -13.32
C GLU A 17 -12.96 6.45 -12.56
N ALA A 18 -11.85 7.18 -12.52
CA ALA A 18 -10.65 6.79 -11.81
C ALA A 18 -10.89 6.68 -10.30
N ALA A 19 -11.59 7.65 -9.71
CA ALA A 19 -11.95 7.62 -8.28
C ALA A 19 -12.84 6.40 -7.95
N ALA A 20 -13.83 6.11 -8.79
CA ALA A 20 -14.69 4.94 -8.61
C ALA A 20 -13.91 3.63 -8.67
N LEU A 21 -13.04 3.47 -9.68
CA LEU A 21 -12.21 2.27 -9.83
C LEU A 21 -11.18 2.13 -8.70
N LEU A 22 -10.53 3.22 -8.29
CA LEU A 22 -9.61 3.20 -7.15
C LEU A 22 -10.30 2.78 -5.85
N ALA A 23 -11.54 3.23 -5.62
CA ALA A 23 -12.34 2.81 -4.48
C ALA A 23 -12.68 1.31 -4.53
N GLU A 24 -13.07 0.79 -5.70
CA GLU A 24 -13.33 -0.64 -5.91
C GLU A 24 -12.08 -1.48 -5.67
N LEU A 25 -10.94 -1.10 -6.27
CA LEU A 25 -9.67 -1.81 -6.12
C LEU A 25 -9.19 -1.79 -4.66
N MET A 26 -9.35 -0.67 -3.96
CA MET A 26 -9.04 -0.57 -2.54
C MET A 26 -9.94 -1.48 -1.70
N ALA A 27 -11.25 -1.51 -1.98
CA ALA A 27 -12.18 -2.40 -1.31
C ALA A 27 -11.85 -3.88 -1.55
N HIS A 28 -11.47 -4.24 -2.79
CA HIS A 28 -11.01 -5.58 -3.14
C HIS A 28 -9.72 -5.97 -2.41
N ALA A 29 -8.70 -5.12 -2.46
CA ALA A 29 -7.39 -5.38 -1.87
C ALA A 29 -7.42 -5.51 -0.34
N THR A 30 -8.42 -4.91 0.31
CA THR A 30 -8.54 -4.86 1.79
C THR A 30 -9.61 -5.79 2.37
N GLN A 31 -10.12 -6.72 1.56
CA GLN A 31 -11.04 -7.77 2.03
C GLN A 31 -10.42 -8.58 3.18
N ARG A 32 -11.25 -9.03 4.13
CA ARG A 32 -10.79 -9.67 5.38
C ARG A 32 -9.91 -10.90 5.17
N GLN A 33 -10.10 -11.64 4.08
CA GLN A 33 -9.30 -12.80 3.71
C GLN A 33 -7.85 -12.48 3.31
N PHE A 34 -7.56 -11.23 2.95
CA PHE A 34 -6.21 -10.76 2.60
C PHE A 34 -5.54 -10.01 3.76
N VAL A 35 -6.19 -9.91 4.93
CA VAL A 35 -5.73 -9.09 6.05
C VAL A 35 -5.15 -9.95 7.16
N TYR A 36 -3.85 -9.79 7.38
CA TYR A 36 -3.20 -10.18 8.63
C TYR A 36 -3.27 -9.03 9.65
N THR A 37 -3.58 -9.33 10.91
CA THR A 37 -3.55 -8.36 12.01
C THR A 37 -2.61 -8.84 13.10
N HIS A 38 -1.55 -8.08 13.35
CA HIS A 38 -0.58 -8.38 14.39
C HIS A 38 -0.94 -7.70 15.71
N ARG A 39 -1.04 -8.47 16.79
CA ARG A 39 -1.19 -7.96 18.16
C ARG A 39 0.16 -8.01 18.86
N TRP A 40 0.86 -6.87 18.81
CA TRP A 40 2.19 -6.70 19.36
C TRP A 40 2.33 -7.16 20.82
N ARG A 41 3.43 -7.84 21.09
CA ARG A 41 4.01 -8.05 22.42
C ARG A 41 5.43 -7.47 22.46
N PRO A 42 5.96 -7.14 23.65
CA PRO A 42 7.35 -6.71 23.77
C PRO A 42 8.31 -7.70 23.12
N ASN A 43 9.31 -7.17 22.40
CA ASN A 43 10.36 -7.93 21.72
C ASN A 43 9.89 -8.78 20.51
N GLU A 44 8.71 -8.52 19.96
CA GLU A 44 8.30 -9.10 18.68
C GLU A 44 8.81 -8.28 17.49
N LEU A 45 9.00 -8.99 16.38
CA LEU A 45 9.40 -8.44 15.09
C LEU A 45 8.38 -8.85 14.04
N VAL A 46 7.95 -7.89 13.23
CA VAL A 46 7.23 -8.14 11.99
C VAL A 46 8.11 -7.68 10.84
N MET A 47 8.28 -8.55 9.86
CA MET A 47 8.92 -8.24 8.58
C MET A 47 7.89 -8.43 7.47
N TRP A 48 7.91 -7.56 6.48
CA TRP A 48 7.02 -7.63 5.33
C TRP A 48 7.76 -7.21 4.06
N ASP A 49 7.27 -7.67 2.90
CA ASP A 49 7.76 -7.24 1.59
C ASP A 49 6.86 -6.09 1.10
N ASP A 50 7.39 -4.87 1.08
CA ASP A 50 6.68 -3.66 0.65
C ASP A 50 6.30 -3.68 -0.84
N ARG A 51 6.87 -4.59 -1.66
CA ARG A 51 6.54 -4.69 -3.09
C ARG A 51 5.17 -5.34 -3.33
N CYS A 52 4.68 -6.12 -2.37
CA CYS A 52 3.45 -6.90 -2.52
C CYS A 52 2.47 -6.76 -1.35
N THR A 53 2.72 -5.86 -0.40
CA THR A 53 1.86 -5.65 0.76
C THR A 53 1.49 -4.18 0.97
N MET A 54 0.29 -3.95 1.51
CA MET A 54 -0.08 -2.68 2.13
C MET A 54 -0.20 -2.88 3.63
N HIS A 55 0.14 -1.85 4.41
CA HIS A 55 -0.03 -1.88 5.86
C HIS A 55 -0.59 -0.56 6.38
N ARG A 56 -1.28 -0.63 7.53
CA ARG A 56 -1.76 0.53 8.27
C ARG A 56 -1.63 0.31 9.76
N SER A 57 -1.34 1.39 10.49
CA SER A 57 -1.53 1.38 11.94
C SER A 57 -3.03 1.33 12.26
N ARG A 58 -3.36 0.73 13.40
CA ARG A 58 -4.70 0.83 13.99
C ARG A 58 -4.68 1.83 15.14
N PRO A 59 -5.79 2.56 15.37
CA PRO A 59 -5.93 3.38 16.56
C PRO A 59 -5.66 2.54 17.82
N TYR A 60 -5.01 3.15 18.80
CA TYR A 60 -4.80 2.60 20.14
C TYR A 60 -4.93 3.72 21.17
N ASP A 61 -5.17 3.36 22.42
CA ASP A 61 -5.28 4.31 23.54
C ASP A 61 -3.86 4.77 23.94
N ASP A 62 -3.38 5.81 23.28
CA ASP A 62 -2.06 6.41 23.46
C ASP A 62 -1.95 7.28 24.71
N MET A 63 -3.08 7.70 25.28
CA MET A 63 -3.16 8.38 26.57
C MET A 63 -2.88 7.42 27.73
N ARG A 64 -3.32 6.17 27.60
CA ARG A 64 -3.12 5.14 28.63
C ARG A 64 -1.85 4.32 28.42
N TRP A 65 -1.47 4.04 27.17
CA TRP A 65 -0.39 3.11 26.86
C TRP A 65 0.70 3.75 26.01
N ARG A 66 1.95 3.64 26.46
CA ARG A 66 3.12 4.01 25.66
C ARG A 66 3.47 2.89 24.68
N ARG A 67 3.73 3.24 23.41
CA ARG A 67 4.18 2.32 22.37
C ARG A 67 5.38 2.91 21.64
N ASP A 68 6.53 2.26 21.75
CA ASP A 68 7.75 2.58 20.99
C ASP A 68 8.03 1.42 20.03
N VAL A 69 8.19 1.74 18.74
CA VAL A 69 8.49 0.78 17.67
C VAL A 69 9.64 1.34 16.87
N ARG A 70 10.65 0.52 16.60
CA ARG A 70 11.76 0.86 15.72
C ARG A 70 11.57 0.18 14.38
N ARG A 71 11.77 0.94 13.30
CA ARG A 71 11.67 0.45 11.92
C ARG A 71 12.97 0.68 11.20
N THR A 72 13.41 -0.32 10.46
CA THR A 72 14.40 -0.20 9.41
C THR A 72 13.80 -0.67 8.10
N THR A 73 14.34 -0.19 6.99
CA THR A 73 13.89 -0.54 5.63
C THR A 73 15.12 -0.88 4.80
N VAL A 74 14.98 -1.83 3.89
CA VAL A 74 16.02 -2.15 2.91
C VAL A 74 15.73 -1.39 1.63
N SER A 75 16.75 -0.76 1.04
CA SER A 75 16.60 -0.05 -0.23
C SER A 75 16.31 -1.02 -1.38
N ASP A 76 15.43 -0.59 -2.29
CA ASP A 76 15.18 -1.26 -3.57
C ASP A 76 15.81 -0.46 -4.73
N VAL A 77 15.81 -1.03 -5.93
CA VAL A 77 16.43 -0.42 -7.12
C VAL A 77 15.39 0.30 -7.99
N ALA A 78 14.29 -0.37 -8.33
CA ALA A 78 13.23 0.14 -9.21
C ALA A 78 11.95 -0.72 -9.09
N PRO A 79 10.77 -0.23 -9.52
CA PRO A 79 9.59 -1.07 -9.67
C PRO A 79 9.82 -2.26 -10.62
N THR A 80 9.22 -3.42 -10.34
CA THR A 80 9.34 -4.62 -11.19
C THR A 80 8.95 -4.35 -12.64
N CYS A 81 7.93 -3.53 -12.90
CA CYS A 81 7.55 -3.17 -14.27
C CYS A 81 8.72 -2.53 -15.04
N GLU A 82 9.46 -1.61 -14.42
CA GLU A 82 10.61 -0.96 -15.08
C GLU A 82 11.76 -1.95 -15.31
N GLN A 83 12.02 -2.83 -14.35
CA GLN A 83 13.05 -3.87 -14.46
C GLN A 83 12.77 -4.84 -15.62
N GLU A 84 11.48 -5.15 -15.86
CA GLU A 84 11.02 -6.03 -16.94
C GLU A 84 10.77 -5.26 -18.27
N GLY A 85 11.10 -3.96 -18.34
CA GLY A 85 10.88 -3.14 -19.53
C GLY A 85 9.41 -2.86 -19.86
N VAL A 86 8.52 -3.01 -18.88
CA VAL A 86 7.09 -2.71 -18.97
C VAL A 86 6.86 -1.25 -18.57
N TYR A 87 6.64 -0.40 -19.56
CA TYR A 87 6.39 1.03 -19.36
C TYR A 87 4.91 1.37 -19.61
N PRO A 88 4.34 2.32 -18.84
CA PRO A 88 3.01 2.83 -19.15
C PRO A 88 3.01 3.45 -20.55
N ASN A 89 1.96 3.18 -21.32
CA ASN A 89 1.78 3.79 -22.63
C ASN A 89 1.52 5.30 -22.47
N MET A 90 2.56 6.12 -22.58
CA MET A 90 2.48 7.58 -22.40
C MET A 90 1.88 8.33 -23.61
N ALA A 91 1.36 7.63 -24.62
CA ALA A 91 0.87 8.25 -25.85
C ALA A 91 -0.52 8.92 -25.73
N ALA A 92 -1.25 8.73 -24.64
CA ALA A 92 -2.52 9.43 -24.37
C ALA A 92 -2.34 10.72 -23.54
N ALA A 93 -1.12 11.28 -23.50
CA ALA A 93 -0.74 12.43 -22.67
C ALA A 93 -0.78 13.70 -23.50
N GLN A 94 -1.96 14.09 -23.98
CA GLN A 94 -2.28 15.44 -24.46
C GLN A 94 -3.69 15.80 -24.01
#